data_AF-A0A6A4GTT1-F1
#
_entry.id   AF-A0A6A4GTT1-F1
#
_cell.length_a   1.000
_cell.length_b   1.000
_cell.length_c   1.000
_cell.angle_alpha   90.00
_cell.angle_beta   90.00
_cell.angle_gamma   90.00
#
_symmetry.space_group_name_H-M   'P 1'
#
loop_
_entity.id
_entity.type
_entity.pdbx_description
1 polymer ?
#
loop_
_entity_poly.entity_id
_entity_poly.type
_entity_poly.pdbx_seq_one_letter_code
_entity_poly.pdbx_strand_id
1 'polypeptide(L)'
;MSWNELFAEAGRNTVDVCGLKPQSGDLVQTIPVPDSEFAIRLFDNGLDAPGDCCLDFIDSLTSKARNSPEAWQLLPANKLGVIPFPILSREEVAGYTKANIPSGEERFDMKRASCYAIRRPNQPDFFFDIPAKLTVGAAQATESRAAA
;
A
#
# COMPACT_ATOMS: atom_id res chain seq x y z
N MET A 1 21.32 8.14 5.84
CA MET A 1 20.31 9.20 5.85
C MET A 1 19.07 8.62 5.21
N SER A 2 17.97 8.51 5.96
CA SER A 2 16.70 8.02 5.40
C SER A 2 16.04 9.12 4.57
N TRP A 3 15.20 8.73 3.62
CA TRP A 3 14.40 9.68 2.85
C TRP A 3 13.57 10.60 3.76
N ASN A 4 13.02 10.07 4.86
CA ASN A 4 12.21 10.84 5.79
C ASN A 4 13.02 11.93 6.53
N GLU A 5 14.29 11.67 6.87
CA GLU A 5 15.16 12.67 7.50
C GLU A 5 15.44 13.84 6.55
N LEU A 6 15.76 13.50 5.29
CA LEU A 6 16.08 14.46 4.24
C LEU A 6 14.87 15.35 3.90
N PHE A 7 13.66 14.77 3.89
CA PHE A 7 12.43 15.52 3.67
C PHE A 7 11.91 16.28 4.90
N ALA A 8 12.14 15.76 6.11
CA ALA A 8 11.83 16.50 7.34
C ALA A 8 12.66 17.79 7.44
N GLU A 9 13.91 17.74 6.99
CA GLU A 9 14.81 18.89 6.98
C GLU A 9 14.43 19.95 5.92
N ALA A 10 13.89 19.52 4.77
CA ALA A 10 13.45 20.43 3.71
C ALA A 10 12.08 21.11 3.98
N GLY A 11 11.22 20.49 4.80
CA GLY A 11 9.84 20.92 5.04
C GLY A 11 8.90 20.63 3.85
N ARG A 12 7.66 20.18 4.12
CA ARG A 12 6.69 19.76 3.08
C ARG A 12 6.24 20.90 2.12
N ASN A 13 6.56 22.16 2.42
CA ASN A 13 6.05 23.33 1.69
C ASN A 13 7.06 23.89 0.66
N THR A 14 8.24 23.29 0.55
CA THR A 14 9.33 23.79 -0.32
C THR A 14 9.45 23.00 -1.61
N VAL A 15 8.97 21.75 -1.63
CA VAL A 15 8.93 20.83 -2.78
C VAL A 15 7.68 19.97 -2.66
N ASP A 16 6.91 19.82 -3.73
CA ASP A 16 5.82 18.85 -3.80
C ASP A 16 6.41 17.43 -3.81
N VAL A 17 6.57 16.84 -2.63
CA VAL A 17 7.12 15.49 -2.47
C VAL A 17 5.99 14.48 -2.46
N CYS A 18 5.83 13.78 -3.58
CA CYS A 18 4.85 12.70 -3.70
C CYS A 18 5.25 11.48 -2.84
N GLY A 19 4.28 10.89 -2.13
CA GLY A 19 4.39 9.59 -1.45
C GLY A 19 5.13 9.58 -0.12
N LEU A 20 5.19 10.72 0.58
CA LEU A 20 5.62 10.75 1.97
C LEU A 20 4.71 9.87 2.83
N LYS A 21 5.29 9.13 3.78
CA LYS A 21 4.50 8.36 4.75
C LYS A 21 3.60 9.33 5.55
N PRO A 22 2.39 8.87 5.92
CA PRO A 22 1.47 9.70 6.68
C PRO A 22 2.03 9.99 8.08
N GLN A 23 1.80 11.20 8.56
CA GLN A 23 2.08 11.66 9.92
C GLN A 23 0.82 11.57 10.79
N SER A 24 0.99 11.74 12.10
CA SER A 24 -0.14 11.80 13.03
C SER A 24 -1.08 12.95 12.65
N GLY A 25 -2.34 12.63 12.37
CA GLY A 25 -3.35 13.59 11.92
C GLY A 25 -3.64 13.54 10.42
N ASP A 26 -2.79 12.90 9.62
CA ASP A 26 -3.06 12.65 8.20
C ASP A 26 -4.21 11.64 8.06
N LEU A 27 -5.06 11.85 7.04
CA LEU A 27 -6.17 10.95 6.75
C LEU A 27 -5.63 9.65 6.14
N VAL A 28 -5.86 8.54 6.85
CA VAL A 28 -5.47 7.21 6.39
C VAL A 28 -6.64 6.24 6.51
N GLN A 29 -6.63 5.21 5.68
CA GLN A 29 -7.59 4.11 5.73
C GLN A 29 -6.85 2.79 5.82
N THR A 30 -7.31 1.91 6.71
CA THR A 30 -6.66 0.62 6.94
C THR A 30 -7.54 -0.54 6.52
N ILE A 31 -6.91 -1.59 5.99
CA ILE A 31 -7.57 -2.83 5.58
C ILE A 31 -6.76 -3.98 6.20
N PRO A 32 -7.29 -4.68 7.23
CA PRO A 32 -6.60 -5.82 7.81
C PRO A 32 -6.34 -6.91 6.77
N VAL A 33 -5.14 -7.48 6.76
CA VAL A 33 -4.84 -8.65 5.94
C VAL A 33 -5.20 -9.90 6.76
N PRO A 34 -6.16 -10.74 6.32
CA PRO A 34 -6.64 -11.88 7.08
C PRO A 34 -5.52 -12.82 7.52
N ASP A 35 -5.63 -13.47 8.68
CA ASP A 35 -4.67 -14.48 9.15
C ASP A 35 -3.21 -14.01 9.17
N SER A 36 -2.98 -12.71 9.44
CA SER A 36 -1.64 -12.14 9.55
C SER A 36 -1.62 -10.96 10.51
N GLU A 37 -0.42 -10.57 10.96
CA GLU A 37 -0.22 -9.38 11.78
C GLU A 37 -0.21 -8.08 10.95
N PHE A 38 -0.41 -8.17 9.64
CA PHE A 38 -0.32 -7.03 8.74
C PHE A 38 -1.69 -6.39 8.48
N ALA A 39 -1.69 -5.08 8.30
CA ALA A 39 -2.76 -4.35 7.64
C ALA A 39 -2.19 -3.52 6.49
N ILE A 40 -3.01 -3.33 5.47
CA ILE A 40 -2.76 -2.36 4.40
C ILE A 40 -3.13 -0.99 4.96
N ARG A 41 -2.32 0.02 4.68
CA ARG A 41 -2.66 1.42 4.95
C ARG A 41 -2.61 2.21 3.65
N LEU A 42 -3.73 2.87 3.36
CA LEU A 42 -3.95 3.75 2.22
C LEU A 42 -3.89 5.19 2.70
N PHE A 43 -3.17 6.03 1.97
CA PHE A 43 -3.02 7.45 2.28
C PHE A 43 -2.87 8.25 1.00
N ASP A 44 -3.06 9.56 1.11
CA ASP A 44 -2.91 10.45 -0.04
C ASP A 44 -1.46 10.42 -0.56
N ASN A 45 -1.28 10.53 -1.88
CA ASN A 45 0.06 10.55 -2.46
C ASN A 45 0.71 11.95 -2.37
N GLY A 46 0.03 12.95 -1.81
CA GLY A 46 0.55 14.30 -1.63
C GLY A 46 0.55 15.12 -2.92
N LEU A 47 -0.12 14.66 -3.96
CA LEU A 47 -0.36 15.41 -5.20
C LEU A 47 -1.84 15.75 -5.31
N ASP A 48 -2.19 16.89 -5.89
CA ASP A 48 -3.57 17.28 -6.22
C ASP A 48 -4.15 16.45 -7.39
N ALA A 49 -3.74 15.18 -7.52
CA ALA A 49 -4.21 14.23 -8.52
C ALA A 49 -5.22 13.27 -7.87
N PRO A 50 -6.54 13.49 -8.03
CA PRO A 50 -7.57 12.76 -7.30
C PRO A 50 -7.70 11.27 -7.67
N GLY A 51 -6.94 10.79 -8.66
CA GLY A 51 -7.03 9.42 -9.16
C GLY A 51 -6.14 8.41 -8.44
N ASP A 52 -5.13 8.88 -7.71
CA ASP A 52 -4.08 8.04 -7.17
C ASP A 52 -4.02 8.12 -5.63
N CYS A 53 -3.43 7.10 -5.02
CA CYS A 53 -3.11 7.07 -3.60
C CYS A 53 -1.84 6.24 -3.38
N CYS A 54 -1.26 6.36 -2.20
CA CYS A 54 -0.19 5.47 -1.78
C CYS A 54 -0.74 4.34 -0.93
N LEU A 55 -0.07 3.20 -1.03
CA LEU A 55 -0.29 2.02 -0.20
C LEU A 55 1.01 1.65 0.48
N ASP A 56 0.95 1.34 1.78
CA ASP A 56 2.00 0.62 2.48
C ASP A 56 1.43 -0.46 3.41
N PHE A 57 2.33 -1.24 3.99
CA PHE A 57 1.99 -2.24 5.00
C PHE A 57 2.33 -1.72 6.38
N ILE A 58 1.47 -2.03 7.35
CA ILE A 58 1.67 -1.72 8.76
C ILE A 58 1.46 -2.96 9.61
N ASP A 59 2.07 -2.94 10.78
CA ASP A 59 1.72 -3.82 11.88
C ASP A 59 0.31 -3.47 12.39
N SER A 60 -0.60 -4.45 12.40
CA SER A 60 -2.01 -4.25 12.75
C SER A 60 -2.23 -3.78 14.19
N LEU A 61 -1.33 -4.14 15.11
CA LEU A 61 -1.44 -3.77 16.53
C LEU A 61 -0.80 -2.42 16.82
N THR A 62 0.40 -2.20 16.29
CA THR A 62 1.21 -1.01 16.61
C THR A 62 1.08 0.11 15.60
N SER A 63 0.43 -0.14 14.46
CA SER A 63 0.31 0.79 13.32
C SER A 63 1.65 1.27 12.74
N LYS A 64 2.75 0.59 13.07
CA LYS A 64 4.08 0.91 12.56
C LYS A 64 4.25 0.38 11.15
N ALA A 65 4.83 1.20 10.26
CA ALA A 65 5.14 0.78 8.90
C ALA A 65 6.10 -0.42 8.91
N ARG A 66 5.78 -1.42 8.08
CA ARG A 66 6.59 -2.62 7.86
C ARG A 66 6.64 -2.90 6.36
N ASN A 67 7.75 -3.43 5.87
CA ASN A 67 7.79 -3.95 4.51
C ASN A 67 7.00 -5.26 4.46
N SER A 68 6.38 -5.53 3.31
CA SER A 68 5.74 -6.81 3.07
C SER A 68 6.76 -7.95 3.08
N PRO A 69 6.36 -9.15 3.53
CA PRO A 69 7.21 -10.32 3.42
C PRO A 69 7.66 -10.58 1.97
N GLU A 70 8.89 -11.07 1.79
CA GLU A 70 9.51 -11.21 0.47
C GLU A 70 8.68 -12.06 -0.51
N ALA A 71 8.06 -13.12 0.01
CA ALA A 71 7.24 -14.03 -0.79
C ALA A 71 5.83 -13.50 -1.11
N TRP A 72 5.47 -12.30 -0.63
CA TRP A 72 4.17 -11.69 -0.92
C TRP A 72 4.23 -10.89 -2.21
N GLN A 73 3.15 -10.96 -2.99
CA GLN A 73 2.99 -10.21 -4.23
C GLN A 73 1.72 -9.37 -4.17
N LEU A 74 1.82 -8.11 -4.59
CA LEU A 74 0.67 -7.25 -4.83
C LEU A 74 0.31 -7.33 -6.32
N LEU A 75 -0.96 -7.52 -6.64
CA LEU A 75 -1.44 -7.80 -7.99
C LEU A 75 -2.66 -6.93 -8.33
N PRO A 76 -2.83 -6.47 -9.58
CA PRO A 76 -4.10 -5.91 -10.02
C PRO A 76 -5.16 -7.01 -10.09
N ALA A 77 -6.36 -6.76 -9.55
CA ALA A 77 -7.41 -7.76 -9.45
C ALA A 77 -8.62 -7.42 -10.33
N ASN A 78 -8.43 -7.26 -11.64
CA ASN A 78 -9.52 -6.96 -12.58
C ASN A 78 -9.00 -6.75 -14.01
N LYS A 79 -8.47 -7.78 -14.66
CA LYS A 79 -8.44 -7.82 -16.13
C LYS A 79 -8.63 -9.26 -16.61
N LEU A 80 -9.87 -9.61 -16.97
CA LEU A 80 -10.19 -10.85 -17.68
C LEU A 80 -9.22 -11.01 -18.86
N GLY A 81 -8.47 -12.12 -18.88
CA GLY A 81 -7.51 -12.43 -19.94
C GLY A 81 -6.09 -11.86 -19.79
N VAL A 82 -5.79 -11.11 -18.72
CA VAL A 82 -4.42 -10.65 -18.43
C VAL A 82 -3.84 -11.47 -17.29
N ILE A 83 -2.66 -12.07 -17.52
CA ILE A 83 -1.86 -12.66 -16.46
C ILE A 83 -1.41 -11.50 -15.55
N PRO A 84 -1.84 -11.43 -14.28
CA PRO A 84 -1.49 -10.31 -13.44
C PRO A 84 0.01 -10.35 -13.13
N PHE A 85 0.73 -9.32 -13.56
CA PHE A 85 2.12 -9.10 -13.15
C PHE A 85 2.15 -8.46 -11.76
N PRO A 86 3.10 -8.86 -10.88
CA PRO A 86 3.32 -8.18 -9.61
C PRO A 86 3.55 -6.68 -9.79
N ILE A 87 2.85 -5.91 -8.98
CA ILE A 87 3.08 -4.47 -8.83
C ILE A 87 4.35 -4.31 -8.02
N LEU A 88 5.33 -3.63 -8.59
CA LEU A 88 6.58 -3.31 -7.91
C LEU A 88 6.36 -2.12 -6.97
N SER A 89 7.01 -2.17 -5.81
CA SER A 89 7.12 -1.01 -4.93
C SER A 89 7.91 0.10 -5.60
N ARG A 90 7.75 1.33 -5.11
CA ARG A 90 8.53 2.48 -5.58
C ARG A 90 10.03 2.25 -5.38
N GLU A 91 10.38 1.61 -4.28
CA GLU A 91 11.76 1.25 -3.97
C GLU A 91 12.30 0.19 -4.95
N GLU A 92 11.52 -0.82 -5.32
CA GLU A 92 11.91 -1.77 -6.37
C GLU A 92 12.10 -1.10 -7.74
N VAL A 93 11.22 -0.17 -8.11
CA VAL A 93 11.37 0.64 -9.34
C VAL A 93 12.63 1.50 -9.29
N ALA A 94 13.02 1.99 -8.10
CA ALA A 94 14.28 2.71 -7.87
C ALA A 94 15.52 1.80 -7.85
N GLY A 95 15.37 0.49 -8.04
CA GLY A 95 16.45 -0.47 -8.17
C GLY A 95 16.79 -1.25 -6.88
N TYR A 96 16.01 -1.09 -5.81
CA TYR A 96 16.17 -1.94 -4.63
C TYR A 96 15.66 -3.35 -4.90
N THR A 97 16.35 -4.37 -4.40
CA THR A 97 15.72 -5.68 -4.25
C THR A 97 14.82 -5.64 -3.02
N LYS A 98 13.73 -6.43 -3.03
CA LYS A 98 12.76 -6.47 -1.92
C LYS A 98 13.40 -6.67 -0.54
N ALA A 99 14.37 -7.58 -0.46
CA ALA A 99 15.13 -7.85 0.76
C ALA A 99 16.00 -6.67 1.25
N ASN A 100 16.35 -5.75 0.35
CA ASN A 100 17.22 -4.60 0.64
C ASN A 100 16.45 -3.28 0.77
N ILE A 101 15.12 -3.30 0.66
CA ILE A 101 14.31 -2.12 0.94
C ILE A 101 14.48 -1.77 2.44
N PRO A 102 14.83 -0.52 2.78
CA PRO A 102 14.94 -0.11 4.19
C PRO A 102 13.65 -0.40 4.96
N SER A 103 13.80 -0.80 6.23
CA SER A 103 12.66 -1.25 7.04
C SER A 103 11.57 -0.17 7.16
N GLY A 104 10.34 -0.53 6.77
CA GLY A 104 9.17 0.34 6.85
C GLY A 104 9.04 1.32 5.69
N GLU A 105 10.00 1.38 4.76
CA GLU A 105 9.97 2.32 3.64
C GLU A 105 9.14 1.84 2.46
N GLU A 106 8.88 0.53 2.30
CA GLU A 106 8.16 -0.01 1.14
C GLU A 106 6.81 0.68 0.93
N ARG A 107 6.58 1.19 -0.29
CA ARG A 107 5.33 1.85 -0.72
C ARG A 107 4.99 1.52 -2.16
N PHE A 108 3.70 1.60 -2.48
CA PHE A 108 3.16 1.36 -3.81
C PHE A 108 2.30 2.55 -4.25
N ASP A 109 2.39 2.87 -5.53
CA ASP A 109 1.54 3.86 -6.19
C ASP A 109 0.31 3.15 -6.78
N MET A 110 -0.86 3.49 -6.26
CA MET A 110 -2.09 2.76 -6.51
C MET A 110 -3.17 3.66 -7.09
N LYS A 111 -4.01 3.09 -7.95
CA LYS A 111 -5.19 3.79 -8.47
C LYS A 111 -6.36 3.61 -7.54
N ARG A 112 -7.05 4.71 -7.27
CA ARG A 112 -8.32 4.68 -6.55
C ARG A 112 -9.42 4.01 -7.37
N ALA A 113 -10.51 3.62 -6.71
CA ALA A 113 -11.66 2.94 -7.31
C ALA A 113 -11.27 1.69 -8.14
N SER A 114 -10.26 0.96 -7.66
CA SER A 114 -9.70 -0.22 -8.34
C SER A 114 -9.56 -1.37 -7.35
N CYS A 115 -9.72 -2.61 -7.84
CA CYS A 115 -9.57 -3.82 -7.06
C CYS A 115 -8.15 -4.38 -7.22
N TYR A 116 -7.57 -4.85 -6.11
CA TYR A 116 -6.24 -5.44 -6.06
C TYR A 116 -6.28 -6.73 -5.24
N ALA A 117 -5.22 -7.52 -5.36
CA ALA A 117 -5.04 -8.75 -4.61
C ALA A 117 -3.65 -8.84 -3.99
N ILE A 118 -3.56 -9.40 -2.79
CA ILE A 118 -2.30 -9.87 -2.21
C ILE A 118 -2.26 -11.38 -2.34
N ARG A 119 -1.25 -11.88 -3.05
CA ARG A 119 -0.91 -13.30 -3.09
C ARG A 119 0.11 -13.62 -2.00
N ARG A 120 -0.19 -14.65 -1.21
CA ARG A 120 0.63 -15.08 -0.08
C ARG A 120 0.90 -16.59 -0.18
N PRO A 121 2.08 -17.08 0.24
CA PRO A 121 2.39 -18.50 0.17
C PRO A 121 1.36 -19.34 0.92
N ASN A 122 0.88 -20.42 0.29
CA ASN A 122 -0.05 -21.40 0.86
C ASN A 122 -1.38 -20.82 1.36
N GLN A 123 -1.78 -19.64 0.86
CA GLN A 123 -3.04 -18.98 1.21
C GLN A 123 -3.78 -18.58 -0.07
N PRO A 124 -5.12 -18.49 -0.03
CA PRO A 124 -5.87 -17.90 -1.14
C PRO A 124 -5.47 -16.43 -1.34
N ASP A 125 -5.59 -15.97 -2.60
CA ASP A 125 -5.41 -14.56 -2.93
C ASP A 125 -6.42 -13.72 -2.13
N PHE A 126 -5.91 -12.69 -1.44
CA PHE A 126 -6.72 -11.77 -0.65
C PHE A 126 -7.07 -10.54 -1.48
N PHE A 127 -8.35 -10.41 -1.84
CA PHE A 127 -8.87 -9.32 -2.66
C PHE A 127 -9.33 -8.14 -1.81
N PHE A 128 -9.05 -6.93 -2.27
CA PHE A 128 -9.48 -5.70 -1.60
C PHE A 128 -9.68 -4.57 -2.60
N ASP A 129 -10.61 -3.68 -2.28
CA ASP A 129 -10.93 -2.50 -3.08
C ASP A 129 -10.25 -1.26 -2.52
N ILE A 130 -9.65 -0.46 -3.40
CA ILE A 130 -9.19 0.88 -3.05
C ILE A 130 -10.36 1.85 -3.27
N PRO A 131 -10.76 2.61 -2.23
CA PRO A 131 -11.91 3.49 -2.34
C PRO A 131 -11.60 4.74 -3.16
N ALA A 132 -12.65 5.26 -3.82
CA ALA A 132 -12.56 6.49 -4.61
C ALA A 132 -12.15 7.72 -3.76
N LYS A 133 -12.47 7.71 -2.47
CA LYS A 133 -12.11 8.74 -1.49
C LYS A 133 -11.72 8.06 -0.19
N LEU A 134 -10.70 8.57 0.50
CA LEU A 134 -10.40 8.09 1.85
C LEU A 134 -11.51 8.51 2.79
N THR A 135 -11.97 7.57 3.59
CA THR A 135 -12.91 7.82 4.70
C THR A 135 -12.23 7.47 6.00
N VAL A 136 -12.56 8.19 7.08
CA VAL A 136 -12.08 7.84 8.42
C VAL A 136 -12.67 6.48 8.83
N GLY A 137 -11.84 5.45 8.97
CA GLY A 137 -12.26 4.12 9.44
C GLY A 137 -11.61 2.95 8.68
N ALA A 138 -11.80 1.72 9.17
CA ALA A 138 -11.33 0.52 8.49
C ALA A 138 -12.22 0.20 7.27
N ALA A 139 -11.63 -0.01 6.08
CA ALA A 139 -12.40 -0.47 4.93
C ALA A 139 -12.77 -1.95 5.11
N GLN A 140 -13.98 -2.34 4.74
CA GLN A 140 -14.40 -3.74 4.79
C GLN A 140 -13.80 -4.51 3.60
N ALA A 141 -13.19 -5.65 3.89
CA ALA A 141 -12.79 -6.62 2.88
C ALA A 141 -14.05 -7.23 2.24
N THR A 142 -14.03 -7.38 0.91
CA THR A 142 -15.08 -8.11 0.19
C THR A 142 -14.73 -9.59 0.22
N GLU A 143 -15.49 -10.40 0.98
CA GLU A 143 -15.33 -11.85 0.94
C GLU A 143 -15.73 -12.39 -0.44
N SER A 144 -14.81 -13.11 -1.07
CA SER A 144 -15.05 -13.78 -2.34
C SER A 144 -16.22 -14.75 -2.22
N ARG A 145 -17.30 -14.45 -2.93
CA ARG A 145 -18.43 -15.34 -3.13
C ARG A 145 -17.92 -16.56 -3.93
N ALA A 146 -17.73 -17.68 -3.24
CA ALA A 146 -17.49 -18.96 -3.89
C ALA A 146 -18.68 -19.26 -4.84
N ALA A 147 -18.40 -19.33 -6.14
CA ALA A 147 -19.33 -19.89 -7.09
C ALA A 147 -19.34 -21.41 -6.85
N ALA A 148 -20.53 -21.92 -6.49
CA ALA A 148 -20.83 -23.35 -6.43
C ALA A 148 -20.91 -23.96 -7.83
#